data_AF-A0A174J3G2-F1
#
_entry.id   AF-A0A174J3G2-F1
#
_cell.length_a   1.000
_cell.length_b   1.000
_cell.length_c   1.000
_cell.angle_alpha   90.00
_cell.angle_beta   90.00
_cell.angle_gamma   90.00
#
_symmetry.space_group_name_H-M   'P 1'
#
loop_
_entity.id
_entity.type
_entity.pdbx_description
1 polymer ?
#
loop_
_entity_poly.entity_id
_entity_poly.type
_entity_poly.pdbx_seq_one_letter_code
_entity_poly.pdbx_strand_id
1 'polypeptide(L)'
;MAKDTRVSGSEFYLDTASFDEAAKLCKDLAEKMTSLKNNMDGKKNNLMFSWAGAGRDMFEKKYRVLSQQFGDLSDDLRDISESIYQMEQEYIQADTDLAKALDGSDNRY
;
A
#
# COMPACT_ATOMS: atom_id res chain seq x y z
N MET A 1 16.33 -15.95 38.11
CA MET A 1 17.31 -15.44 37.13
C MET A 1 16.59 -14.39 36.29
N ALA A 2 16.80 -13.11 36.60
CA ALA A 2 16.29 -12.02 35.77
C ALA A 2 17.16 -11.96 34.52
N LYS A 3 16.55 -12.09 33.33
CA LYS A 3 17.24 -11.77 32.09
C LYS A 3 17.27 -10.25 32.00
N ASP A 4 18.46 -9.72 32.24
CA ASP A 4 18.86 -8.34 32.02
C ASP A 4 18.74 -8.05 30.50
N THR A 5 17.54 -7.69 30.04
CA THR A 5 17.34 -7.20 28.67
C THR A 5 17.71 -5.72 28.64
N ARG A 6 19.00 -5.44 28.82
CA ARG A 6 19.56 -4.14 28.48
C ARG A 6 19.51 -4.01 26.96
N VAL A 7 18.51 -3.27 26.49
CA VAL A 7 18.53 -2.70 25.13
C VAL A 7 19.65 -1.67 25.15
N SER A 8 20.82 -2.04 24.62
CA SER A 8 21.98 -1.18 24.59
C SER A 8 21.72 0.00 23.64
N GLY A 9 21.45 1.18 24.19
CA GLY A 9 21.95 2.49 23.74
C GLY A 9 21.80 2.90 22.26
N SER A 10 21.00 2.23 21.44
CA SER A 10 20.59 2.76 20.14
C SER A 10 19.32 3.58 20.37
N GLU A 11 19.43 4.89 20.20
CA GLU A 11 18.29 5.80 20.10
C GLU A 11 17.31 5.22 19.07
N PHE A 12 16.16 4.73 19.52
CA PHE A 12 15.14 4.18 18.65
C PHE A 12 14.56 5.35 17.85
N TYR A 13 14.87 5.38 16.55
CA TYR A 13 14.38 6.38 15.60
C TYR A 13 13.49 5.68 14.58
N LEU A 14 12.19 5.99 14.60
CA LEU A 14 11.22 5.58 13.59
C LEU A 14 11.01 6.73 12.62
N ASP A 15 11.37 6.52 11.36
CA ASP A 15 11.13 7.51 10.31
C ASP A 15 9.68 7.43 9.81
N THR A 16 8.74 7.96 10.59
CA THR A 16 7.31 7.96 10.26
C THR A 16 7.01 8.74 8.97
N ALA A 17 7.86 9.71 8.61
CA ALA A 17 7.74 10.43 7.35
C ALA A 17 7.94 9.48 6.15
N SER A 18 8.93 8.59 6.20
CA SER A 18 9.14 7.58 5.16
C SER A 18 7.97 6.60 5.02
N PHE A 19 7.28 6.24 6.12
CA PHE A 19 6.07 5.41 6.07
C PHE A 19 4.92 6.12 5.34
N ASP A 20 4.62 7.35 5.74
CA ASP A 20 3.55 8.13 5.13
C ASP A 20 3.83 8.44 3.66
N GLU A 21 5.08 8.77 3.30
CA GLU A 21 5.50 8.97 1.91
C GLU A 21 5.30 7.70 1.06
N ALA A 22 5.71 6.53 1.57
CA ALA A 22 5.54 5.27 0.88
C ALA A 22 4.06 4.89 0.70
N ALA A 23 3.26 5.04 1.76
CA ALA A 23 1.82 4.75 1.72
C ALA A 23 1.09 5.66 0.73
N LYS A 24 1.41 6.96 0.72
CA LYS A 24 0.88 7.93 -0.25
C LYS A 24 1.28 7.59 -1.68
N LEU A 25 2.53 7.22 -1.92
CA LEU A 25 2.98 6.83 -3.25
C LEU A 25 2.21 5.61 -3.77
N CYS A 26 2.01 4.59 -2.93
CA CYS A 26 1.22 3.42 -3.29
C CYS A 26 -0.22 3.80 -3.68
N LYS A 27 -0.87 4.66 -2.90
CA LYS A 27 -2.21 5.17 -3.19
C LYS A 27 -2.26 5.96 -4.50
N ASP A 28 -1.32 6.87 -4.72
CA ASP A 28 -1.22 7.66 -5.95
C ASP A 28 -1.04 6.78 -7.19
N LEU A 29 -0.23 5.72 -7.08
CA LEU A 29 -0.03 4.76 -8.16
C LEU A 29 -1.31 3.95 -8.44
N ALA A 30 -2.05 3.53 -7.41
CA ALA A 30 -3.34 2.86 -7.57
C ALA A 30 -4.36 3.75 -8.31
N GLU A 31 -4.45 5.03 -7.93
CA GLU A 31 -5.31 6.00 -8.60
C GLU A 31 -4.93 6.22 -10.07
N LYS A 32 -3.63 6.35 -10.36
CA LYS A 32 -3.11 6.44 -11.73
C LYS A 32 -3.43 5.19 -12.54
N MET A 33 -3.33 4.01 -11.94
CA MET A 33 -3.65 2.73 -12.59
C MET A 33 -5.13 2.63 -12.95
N THR A 34 -6.00 2.99 -12.00
CA THR A 34 -7.46 3.05 -12.20
C THR A 34 -7.81 4.03 -13.32
N SER A 35 -7.19 5.22 -13.33
CA SER A 35 -7.41 6.23 -14.37
C SER A 35 -6.93 5.74 -15.75
N LEU A 36 -5.76 5.12 -15.83
CA LEU A 36 -5.22 4.56 -17.08
C LEU A 36 -6.16 3.48 -17.65
N LYS A 37 -6.63 2.57 -16.80
CA LYS A 37 -7.61 1.54 -17.17
C LYS A 37 -8.89 2.16 -17.73
N ASN A 38 -9.47 3.14 -17.04
CA ASN A 38 -10.71 3.79 -17.47
C ASN A 38 -10.54 4.52 -18.82
N ASN A 39 -9.42 5.20 -19.02
CA ASN A 39 -9.09 5.86 -20.28
C ASN A 39 -8.97 4.86 -21.44
N MET A 40 -8.26 3.75 -21.20
CA MET A 40 -8.11 2.68 -22.19
C MET A 40 -9.45 2.00 -22.48
N ASP A 41 -10.29 1.76 -21.47
CA ASP A 41 -11.61 1.12 -21.62
C ASP A 41 -12.50 1.99 -22.53
N GLY A 42 -12.47 3.32 -22.34
CA GLY A 42 -13.16 4.28 -23.21
C GLY A 42 -12.66 4.23 -24.66
N LYS A 43 -11.35 4.23 -24.89
CA LYS A 43 -10.78 4.15 -26.26
C LYS A 43 -11.08 2.80 -26.92
N LYS A 44 -10.99 1.70 -26.17
CA LYS A 44 -11.36 0.37 -26.64
C LYS A 44 -12.82 0.33 -27.10
N ASN A 45 -13.74 0.89 -26.33
CA ASN A 45 -15.15 0.89 -26.68
C ASN A 45 -15.42 1.64 -27.99
N ASN A 46 -14.76 2.78 -28.21
CA ASN A 46 -14.85 3.53 -29.46
C ASN A 46 -14.31 2.74 -30.67
N LEU A 47 -13.14 2.10 -30.53
CA LEU A 47 -12.55 1.28 -31.59
C LEU A 47 -13.44 0.08 -31.96
N MET A 48 -14.03 -0.55 -30.95
CA MET A 48 -14.81 -1.78 -31.09
C MET A 48 -16.22 -1.56 -31.62
N PHE A 49 -16.71 -0.31 -31.63
CA PHE A 49 -18.07 0.02 -32.07
C PHE A 49 -18.29 -0.26 -33.56
N SER A 50 -17.29 0.02 -34.41
CA SER A 50 -17.36 -0.17 -35.86
C SER A 50 -16.55 -1.36 -36.39
N TRP A 51 -15.78 -2.03 -35.53
CA TRP A 51 -14.88 -3.11 -35.92
C TRP A 51 -15.54 -4.48 -35.74
N ALA A 52 -15.51 -5.31 -36.80
CA ALA A 52 -16.03 -6.68 -36.82
C ALA A 52 -14.98 -7.69 -37.32
N GLY A 53 -15.16 -8.98 -36.98
CA GLY A 53 -14.35 -10.11 -37.46
C GLY A 53 -13.35 -10.66 -36.44
N ALA A 54 -12.67 -11.75 -36.80
CA ALA A 54 -11.81 -12.51 -35.86
C ALA A 54 -10.68 -11.68 -35.20
N GLY A 55 -10.16 -10.66 -35.90
CA GLY A 55 -9.14 -9.76 -35.32
C GLY A 55 -9.67 -8.92 -34.16
N ARG A 56 -10.92 -8.47 -34.26
CA ARG A 56 -11.64 -7.73 -33.22
C ARG A 56 -11.81 -8.59 -31.97
N ASP A 57 -12.23 -9.84 -32.13
CA ASP A 57 -12.45 -10.77 -31.01
C ASP A 57 -11.12 -11.14 -30.31
N MET A 58 -10.04 -11.32 -31.09
CA MET A 58 -8.70 -11.56 -30.52
C MET A 58 -8.19 -10.34 -29.74
N PHE A 59 -8.39 -9.13 -30.26
CA PHE A 59 -8.05 -7.89 -29.57
C PHE A 59 -8.83 -7.77 -28.26
N GLU A 60 -10.15 -7.98 -28.28
CA GLU A 60 -11.00 -7.90 -27.09
C GLU A 60 -10.56 -8.87 -26.00
N LYS A 61 -10.22 -10.12 -26.37
CA LYS A 61 -9.74 -11.10 -25.41
C LYS A 61 -8.43 -10.66 -24.75
N LYS A 62 -7.46 -10.18 -25.52
CA LYS A 62 -6.18 -9.67 -24.99
C LYS A 62 -6.40 -8.45 -24.09
N TYR A 63 -7.24 -7.52 -24.54
CA TYR A 63 -7.55 -6.31 -23.81
C TYR A 63 -8.23 -6.60 -22.47
N ARG A 64 -9.13 -7.59 -22.41
CA ARG A 64 -9.77 -8.02 -21.17
C ARG A 64 -8.76 -8.45 -20.11
N VAL A 65 -7.75 -9.25 -20.51
CA VAL A 65 -6.68 -9.69 -19.60
C VAL A 65 -5.88 -8.49 -19.08
N LEU A 66 -5.51 -7.56 -19.96
CA LEU A 66 -4.79 -6.36 -19.56
C LEU A 66 -5.61 -5.48 -18.60
N SER A 67 -6.91 -5.30 -18.87
CA SER A 67 -7.82 -4.51 -18.04
C SER A 67 -8.00 -5.12 -16.64
N GLN A 68 -8.00 -6.46 -16.54
CA GLN A 68 -7.98 -7.17 -15.26
C GLN A 68 -6.68 -6.92 -14.50
N GLN A 69 -5.52 -7.08 -15.16
CA GLN A 69 -4.21 -6.85 -14.55
C GLN A 69 -4.06 -5.42 -14.00
N PHE A 70 -4.64 -4.41 -14.66
CA PHE A 70 -4.67 -3.04 -14.12
C PHE A 70 -5.53 -2.91 -12.87
N GLY A 71 -6.65 -3.65 -12.79
CA GLY A 71 -7.49 -3.72 -11.60
C GLY A 71 -6.73 -4.38 -10.45
N ASP A 72 -6.22 -5.59 -10.69
CA ASP A 72 -5.48 -6.38 -9.70
C ASP A 72 -4.30 -5.58 -9.12
N LEU A 73 -3.48 -4.96 -9.98
CA LEU A 73 -2.35 -4.13 -9.53
C LEU A 73 -2.79 -2.88 -8.78
N SER A 74 -3.93 -2.29 -9.15
CA SER A 74 -4.49 -1.14 -8.41
C SER A 74 -4.94 -1.55 -7.01
N ASP A 75 -5.48 -2.74 -6.84
CA ASP A 75 -5.95 -3.24 -5.55
C ASP A 75 -4.76 -3.65 -4.68
N ASP A 76 -3.77 -4.37 -5.23
CA ASP A 76 -2.51 -4.70 -4.54
C ASP A 76 -1.82 -3.44 -3.98
N LEU A 77 -1.79 -2.35 -4.74
CA LEU A 77 -1.21 -1.07 -4.30
C LEU A 77 -2.00 -0.41 -3.17
N ARG A 78 -3.33 -0.56 -3.14
CA ARG A 78 -4.15 -0.09 -2.01
C ARG A 78 -3.89 -0.92 -0.77
N ASP A 79 -3.84 -2.24 -0.91
CA ASP A 79 -3.58 -3.17 0.19
C ASP A 79 -2.20 -2.92 0.81
N ILE A 80 -1.17 -2.63 -0.01
CA ILE A 80 0.15 -2.25 0.47
C ILE A 80 0.09 -0.91 1.23
N SER A 81 -0.62 0.09 0.71
CA SER A 81 -0.79 1.40 1.37
C SER A 81 -1.43 1.23 2.76
N GLU A 82 -2.51 0.45 2.85
CA GLU A 82 -3.21 0.15 4.10
C GLU A 82 -2.30 -0.61 5.08
N SER A 83 -1.54 -1.59 4.60
CA SER A 83 -0.59 -2.35 5.41
C SER A 83 0.52 -1.47 5.99
N ILE A 84 1.02 -0.50 5.22
CA ILE A 84 2.04 0.45 5.69
C ILE A 84 1.48 1.32 6.82
N TYR A 85 0.27 1.85 6.67
CA TYR A 85 -0.38 2.64 7.73
C TYR A 85 -0.66 1.81 8.99
N GLN A 86 -1.06 0.54 8.82
CA GLN A 86 -1.26 -0.35 9.95
C GLN A 86 0.06 -0.61 10.69
N MET A 87 1.15 -0.89 9.98
CA MET A 87 2.47 -1.07 10.60
C MET A 87 2.92 0.19 11.35
N GLU A 88 2.74 1.38 10.76
CA GLU A 88 3.05 2.65 11.43
C GLU A 88 2.30 2.79 12.77
N GLN A 89 1.00 2.47 12.79
CA GLN A 89 0.19 2.51 14.02
C GLN A 89 0.64 1.49 15.06
N GLU A 90 0.93 0.25 14.65
CA GLU A 90 1.42 -0.80 15.54
C GLU A 90 2.75 -0.40 16.20
N TYR A 91 3.64 0.25 15.45
CA TYR A 91 4.90 0.77 16.00
C TYR A 91 4.70 1.91 16.99
N ILE A 92 3.86 2.90 16.67
CA ILE A 92 3.55 4.02 17.57
C ILE A 92 2.94 3.50 18.89
N GLN A 93 2.07 2.49 18.81
CA GLN A 93 1.46 1.88 19.98
C GLN A 93 2.51 1.14 20.84
N ALA A 94 3.40 0.36 20.22
CA ALA A 94 4.47 -0.34 20.93
C ALA A 94 5.41 0.62 21.66
N ASP A 95 5.76 1.76 21.04
CA ASP A 95 6.60 2.79 21.65
C ASP A 95 5.89 3.48 22.83
N THR A 96 4.60 3.81 22.66
CA THR A 96 3.78 4.38 23.72
C THR A 96 3.69 3.45 24.94
N ASP A 97 3.55 2.15 24.72
CA ASP A 97 3.47 1.17 25.80
C ASP A 97 4.81 0.97 26.50
N LEU A 98 5.92 1.02 25.76
CA LEU A 98 7.27 1.01 26.34
C LEU A 98 7.52 2.25 27.21
N ALA A 99 7.16 3.44 26.72
CA ALA A 99 7.30 4.69 27.46
C ALA A 99 6.51 4.68 28.78
N LYS A 100 5.26 4.21 28.76
CA LYS A 100 4.44 4.04 29.98
C LYS A 100 5.05 3.04 30.96
N ALA A 101 5.62 1.94 30.47
CA ALA A 101 6.27 0.94 31.32
C ALA A 101 7.52 1.50 32.02
N LEU A 102 8.29 2.34 31.32
CA LEU A 102 9.46 3.03 31.87
C LEU A 102 9.05 4.07 32.92
N ASP A 103 8.09 4.95 32.62
CA ASP A 103 7.59 5.98 33.54
C ASP A 103 6.98 5.37 34.83
N GLY A 104 6.19 4.29 34.68
CA GLY A 104 5.63 3.55 35.82
C GLY A 104 6.66 2.75 36.64
N SER A 105 7.88 2.58 36.14
CA SER A 105 8.99 1.94 36.85
C SER A 105 9.86 2.93 37.62
N ASP A 106 9.99 4.18 37.12
CA ASP A 106 10.79 5.24 37.73
C ASP A 106 10.08 5.87 38.95
N ASN A 107 8.74 5.84 38.98
CA ASN A 107 7.92 6.35 40.07
C ASN A 107 7.83 5.41 41.31
N ARG A 108 8.68 4.36 41.39
CA ARG A 108 8.75 3.41 42.50
C ARG A 108 10.07 3.52 43.26
N TYR A 109 10.49 4.72 43.63
CA TYR A 109 11.53 4.95 44.64
C TYR A 109 11.21 6.17 45.49
#